data_AF-A0A536DWN1-F1
#
_entry.id   AF-A0A536DWN1-F1
#
_cell.length_a   1.000
_cell.length_b   1.000
_cell.length_c   1.000
_cell.angle_alpha   90.00
_cell.angle_beta   90.00
_cell.angle_gamma   90.00
#
_symmetry.space_group_name_H-M   'P 1'
#
loop_
_entity.id
_entity.type
_entity.pdbx_description
1 polymer ?
#
loop_
_entity_poly.entity_id
_entity_poly.type
_entity_poly.pdbx_seq_one_letter_code
_entity_poly.pdbx_strand_id
1 'polypeptide(L)'
;FVLSPTLVNAVLGYGHIEQPITVWLVLLGVRLLGGGRSAAAGISLGLAILTRSLAALPMIPLAVLLLVRGRWRGLIALGGSAAVTIALGLSPFLFADPTDTIYSLITHRAMRPVGGGSLWQLLVGTPYLWIPQRIDIVFVLGLAALLSLIVIIARRDLQPSSRDLYGLLALTALTLPLLAKSVWPYYFLDAYVFGAVWWLGQAEPLALRRRLVAVAIPLVAFLGTLLTEYEMPSSAVHVRLLEGVTMGAILSALLVALAIRLRRSQA
;
A
#
# COMPACT_ATOMS: atom_id res chain seq x y z
N PHE A 1 -18.25 -2.06 -2.41
CA PHE A 1 -16.97 -2.68 -2.00
C PHE A 1 -16.78 -4.06 -2.60
N VAL A 2 -17.67 -5.03 -2.36
CA VAL A 2 -17.52 -6.41 -2.86
C VAL A 2 -17.47 -6.52 -4.39
N LEU A 3 -18.07 -5.56 -5.11
CA LEU A 3 -18.02 -5.45 -6.57
C LEU A 3 -17.15 -4.27 -7.05
N SER A 4 -16.15 -3.83 -6.27
CA SER A 4 -15.28 -2.77 -6.80
C SER A 4 -14.54 -3.28 -8.03
N PRO A 5 -14.39 -2.46 -9.09
CA PRO A 5 -13.75 -2.93 -10.31
C PRO A 5 -12.33 -3.45 -10.09
N THR A 6 -11.61 -2.84 -9.15
CA THR A 6 -10.27 -3.27 -8.73
C THR A 6 -10.25 -4.64 -8.05
N LEU A 7 -11.27 -4.97 -7.26
CA LEU A 7 -11.39 -6.26 -6.59
C LEU A 7 -11.86 -7.35 -7.57
N VAL A 8 -12.78 -7.00 -8.48
CA VAL A 8 -13.23 -7.88 -9.55
C VAL A 8 -12.07 -8.22 -10.48
N ASN A 9 -11.28 -7.24 -10.91
CA ASN A 9 -10.08 -7.46 -11.72
C ASN A 9 -9.07 -8.35 -10.97
N ALA A 10 -8.79 -8.06 -9.70
CA ALA A 10 -7.87 -8.89 -8.91
C ALA A 10 -8.31 -10.36 -8.80
N VAL A 11 -9.58 -10.61 -8.45
CA VAL A 11 -10.08 -11.96 -8.18
C VAL A 11 -10.43 -12.71 -9.47
N LEU A 12 -11.24 -12.12 -10.35
CA LEU A 12 -11.71 -12.78 -11.57
C LEU A 12 -10.70 -12.67 -12.72
N GLY A 13 -9.93 -11.57 -12.79
CA GLY A 13 -8.93 -11.37 -13.83
C GLY A 13 -7.61 -12.10 -13.56
N TYR A 14 -7.12 -12.02 -12.31
CA TYR A 14 -5.80 -12.57 -11.94
C TYR A 14 -5.83 -13.73 -10.94
N GLY A 15 -7.01 -14.17 -10.48
CA GLY A 15 -7.14 -15.30 -9.56
C GLY A 15 -6.69 -15.02 -8.13
N HIS A 16 -6.49 -13.74 -7.76
CA HIS A 16 -5.97 -13.35 -6.45
C HIS A 16 -7.04 -13.37 -5.34
N ILE A 17 -7.54 -14.55 -5.00
CA ILE A 17 -8.55 -14.78 -3.95
C ILE A 17 -8.06 -14.34 -2.56
N GLU A 18 -6.76 -14.27 -2.35
CA GLU A 18 -6.13 -13.84 -1.10
C GLU A 18 -6.24 -12.33 -0.86
N GLN A 19 -6.48 -11.53 -1.90
CA GLN A 19 -6.57 -10.07 -1.78
C GLN A 19 -7.74 -9.59 -0.91
N PRO A 20 -8.99 -10.05 -1.12
CA PRO A 20 -10.08 -9.75 -0.20
C PRO A 20 -9.74 -10.09 1.25
N ILE A 21 -9.16 -11.27 1.49
CA ILE A 21 -8.78 -11.75 2.84
C ILE A 21 -7.74 -10.79 3.45
N THR A 22 -6.70 -10.46 2.69
CA THR A 22 -5.63 -9.54 3.08
C THR A 22 -6.21 -8.18 3.51
N VAL A 23 -7.06 -7.59 2.66
CA VAL A 23 -7.68 -6.29 2.92
C VAL A 23 -8.55 -6.33 4.17
N TRP A 24 -9.37 -7.37 4.35
CA TRP A 24 -10.20 -7.53 5.55
C TRP A 24 -9.36 -7.65 6.82
N LEU A 25 -8.28 -8.42 6.79
CA LEU A 25 -7.36 -8.57 7.91
C LEU A 25 -6.64 -7.25 8.25
N VAL A 26 -6.27 -6.44 7.25
CA VAL A 26 -5.72 -5.10 7.49
C VAL A 26 -6.75 -4.17 8.12
N LEU A 27 -7.97 -4.11 7.59
CA LEU A 27 -9.04 -3.28 8.14
C LEU A 27 -9.41 -3.69 9.58
N LEU A 28 -9.46 -5.00 9.85
CA LEU A 28 -9.65 -5.53 11.20
C LEU A 28 -8.50 -5.12 12.12
N GLY A 29 -7.25 -5.24 11.66
CA GLY A 29 -6.07 -4.83 12.42
C GLY A 29 -6.11 -3.34 12.79
N VAL A 30 -6.45 -2.48 11.83
CA VAL A 30 -6.63 -1.04 12.06
C VAL A 30 -7.72 -0.77 13.09
N ARG A 31 -8.88 -1.43 12.97
CA ARG A 31 -9.99 -1.28 13.93
C ARG A 31 -9.61 -1.75 15.34
N LEU A 32 -8.93 -2.88 15.46
CA LEU A 32 -8.44 -3.42 16.74
C LEU A 32 -7.44 -2.46 17.39
N LEU A 33 -6.53 -1.88 16.60
CA LEU A 33 -5.58 -0.88 17.09
C LEU A 33 -6.30 0.39 17.56
N GLY A 34 -7.31 0.85 16.82
CA GLY A 34 -8.20 1.95 17.21
C GLY A 34 -8.92 1.71 18.53
N GLY A 35 -9.26 0.45 18.83
CA GLY A 35 -9.83 0.00 20.10
C GLY A 35 -8.81 -0.29 21.22
N GLY A 36 -7.53 0.04 21.02
CA GLY A 36 -6.47 -0.17 22.02
C GLY A 36 -5.92 -1.60 22.11
N ARG A 37 -6.36 -2.52 21.26
CA ARG A 37 -5.95 -3.93 21.25
C ARG A 37 -4.73 -4.15 20.34
N SER A 38 -3.58 -3.57 20.71
CA SER A 38 -2.37 -3.58 19.88
C SER A 38 -1.86 -4.99 19.52
N ALA A 39 -1.93 -5.95 20.45
CA ALA A 39 -1.53 -7.34 20.17
C ALA A 39 -2.47 -8.02 19.16
N ALA A 40 -3.79 -7.88 19.34
CA ALA A 40 -4.77 -8.44 18.40
C ALA A 40 -4.63 -7.79 16.99
N ALA A 41 -4.33 -6.50 16.95
CA ALA A 41 -4.04 -5.80 15.71
C ALA A 41 -2.80 -6.38 15.01
N GLY A 42 -1.74 -6.69 15.77
CA GLY A 42 -0.52 -7.28 15.24
C GLY A 42 -0.73 -8.70 14.73
N ILE A 43 -1.52 -9.53 15.43
CA ILE A 43 -1.92 -10.85 14.91
C ILE A 43 -2.65 -10.72 13.58
N SER A 44 -3.66 -9.83 13.51
CA SER A 44 -4.43 -9.61 12.28
C SER A 44 -3.55 -9.15 11.10
N LEU A 45 -2.60 -8.24 11.36
CA LEU A 45 -1.67 -7.76 10.33
C LEU A 45 -0.61 -8.82 9.96
N GLY A 46 -0.16 -9.63 10.92
CA GLY A 46 0.72 -10.77 10.66
C GLY A 46 0.06 -11.82 9.76
N LEU A 47 -1.21 -12.13 10.00
CA LEU A 47 -2.01 -12.97 9.10
C LEU A 47 -2.14 -12.33 7.71
N ALA A 48 -2.34 -11.02 7.62
CA ALA A 48 -2.39 -10.32 6.33
C ALA A 48 -1.06 -10.40 5.56
N ILE A 49 0.08 -10.39 6.26
CA ILE A 49 1.39 -10.54 5.63
C ILE A 49 1.60 -11.97 5.12
N LEU A 50 1.11 -12.97 5.86
CA LEU A 50 1.15 -14.36 5.43
C LEU A 50 0.29 -14.62 4.19
N THR A 51 -0.80 -13.88 3.98
CA THR A 51 -1.56 -13.93 2.73
C THR A 51 -0.85 -13.20 1.61
N ARG A 52 -0.29 -12.01 1.88
CA ARG A 52 0.48 -11.24 0.89
C ARG A 52 1.52 -10.34 1.59
N SER A 53 2.80 -10.49 1.24
CA SER A 53 3.89 -9.71 1.84
C SER A 53 3.73 -8.19 1.73
N LEU A 54 3.02 -7.71 0.70
CA LEU A 54 2.69 -6.28 0.52
C LEU A 54 1.81 -5.71 1.65
N ALA A 55 1.11 -6.54 2.42
CA ALA A 55 0.34 -6.11 3.58
C ALA A 55 1.21 -5.54 4.72
N ALA A 56 2.53 -5.67 4.63
CA ALA A 56 3.47 -4.96 5.50
C ALA A 56 3.44 -3.44 5.29
N LEU A 57 3.07 -2.96 4.10
CA LEU A 57 3.06 -1.53 3.77
C LEU A 57 2.09 -0.72 4.67
N PRO A 58 0.83 -1.17 4.89
CA PRO A 58 -0.06 -0.61 5.92
C PRO A 58 0.52 -0.55 7.34
N MET A 59 1.48 -1.40 7.71
CA MET A 59 2.06 -1.37 9.07
C MET A 59 2.94 -0.15 9.29
N ILE A 60 3.52 0.43 8.23
CA ILE A 60 4.43 1.58 8.33
C ILE A 60 3.75 2.79 8.98
N PRO A 61 2.63 3.32 8.46
CA PRO A 61 1.98 4.47 9.10
C PRO A 61 1.49 4.16 10.52
N LEU A 62 1.10 2.91 10.82
CA LEU A 62 0.70 2.50 12.18
C LEU A 62 1.89 2.50 13.15
N ALA A 63 3.01 1.92 12.74
CA ALA A 63 4.24 1.88 13.54
C ALA A 63 4.79 3.28 13.76
N VAL A 64 4.88 4.10 12.71
CA VAL A 64 5.33 5.50 12.80
C VAL A 64 4.40 6.30 13.72
N LEU A 65 3.08 6.09 13.65
CA LEU A 65 2.13 6.77 14.52
C LEU A 65 2.35 6.41 15.99
N LEU A 66 2.50 5.13 16.32
CA LEU A 66 2.76 4.69 17.69
C LEU A 66 4.11 5.20 18.20
N LEU A 67 5.14 5.18 17.34
CA LEU A 67 6.48 5.67 17.63
C LEU A 67 6.47 7.17 17.96
N VAL A 68 5.95 8.00 17.05
CA VAL A 68 5.90 9.47 17.21
C VAL A 68 5.04 9.89 18.40
N ARG A 69 4.01 9.09 18.75
CA ARG A 69 3.16 9.34 19.92
C ARG A 69 3.71 8.74 21.22
N GLY A 70 4.92 8.19 21.23
CA GLY A 70 5.55 7.60 22.41
C GLY A 70 4.82 6.36 22.95
N ARG A 71 3.97 5.71 22.15
CA ARG A 71 3.18 4.52 22.53
C ARG A 71 4.00 3.24 22.34
N TRP A 72 5.18 3.19 22.96
CA TRP A 72 6.16 2.10 22.80
C TRP A 72 5.60 0.72 23.15
N ARG A 73 4.81 0.62 24.22
CA ARG A 73 4.14 -0.65 24.59
C ARG A 73 3.20 -1.14 23.48
N GLY A 74 2.44 -0.23 22.88
CA GLY A 74 1.58 -0.54 21.74
C GLY A 74 2.38 -0.94 20.50
N LEU A 75 3.50 -0.27 20.24
CA LEU A 75 4.40 -0.59 19.13
C LEU A 75 5.02 -1.98 19.29
N ILE A 76 5.54 -2.30 20.48
CA ILE A 76 6.13 -3.61 20.79
C ILE A 76 5.05 -4.70 20.72
N ALA A 77 3.85 -4.46 21.28
CA ALA A 77 2.76 -5.43 21.19
C ALA A 77 2.30 -5.68 19.74
N LEU A 78 2.18 -4.62 18.94
CA LEU A 78 1.83 -4.70 17.51
C LEU A 78 2.90 -5.47 16.72
N GLY A 79 4.16 -5.04 16.81
CA GLY A 79 5.27 -5.62 16.07
C GLY A 79 5.60 -7.04 16.53
N GLY A 80 5.64 -7.28 17.85
CA GLY A 80 5.95 -8.59 18.42
C GLY A 80 4.90 -9.63 18.08
N SER A 81 3.62 -9.32 18.21
CA SER A 81 2.56 -10.28 17.85
C SER A 81 2.46 -10.53 16.35
N ALA A 82 2.71 -9.52 15.50
CA ALA A 82 2.83 -9.71 14.06
C ALA A 82 4.02 -10.63 13.71
N ALA A 83 5.19 -10.38 14.29
CA ALA A 83 6.38 -11.19 14.07
C ALA A 83 6.20 -12.64 14.52
N VAL A 84 5.59 -12.87 15.69
CA VAL A 84 5.26 -14.22 16.18
C VAL A 84 4.28 -14.91 15.24
N THR A 85 3.24 -14.21 14.78
CA THR A 85 2.24 -14.76 13.85
C THR A 85 2.90 -15.19 12.53
N ILE A 86 3.76 -14.33 11.96
CA ILE A 86 4.50 -14.64 10.73
C ILE A 86 5.46 -15.82 10.95
N ALA A 87 6.22 -15.81 12.04
CA ALA A 87 7.17 -16.88 12.35
C ALA A 87 6.45 -18.23 12.49
N LEU A 88 5.35 -18.27 13.24
CA LEU A 88 4.54 -19.48 13.38
C LEU A 88 3.94 -19.93 12.05
N GLY A 89 3.40 -19.00 11.25
CA GLY A 89 2.83 -19.32 9.94
C GLY A 89 3.85 -19.82 8.92
N LEU A 90 5.08 -19.29 8.94
CA LEU A 90 6.15 -19.73 8.05
C LEU A 90 6.90 -20.97 8.55
N SER A 91 6.81 -21.29 9.85
CA SER A 91 7.58 -22.38 10.45
C SER A 91 7.41 -23.74 9.76
N PRO A 92 6.20 -24.20 9.35
CA PRO A 92 6.07 -25.51 8.71
C PRO A 92 6.81 -25.58 7.37
N PHE A 93 6.82 -24.47 6.62
CA PHE A 93 7.51 -24.36 5.33
C PHE A 93 9.02 -24.33 5.51
N LEU A 94 9.51 -23.60 6.52
CA LEU A 94 10.94 -23.57 6.85
C LEU A 94 11.46 -24.93 7.33
N PHE A 95 10.64 -25.70 8.06
CA PHE A 95 11.01 -27.05 8.48
C PHE A 95 10.93 -28.07 7.33
N ALA A 96 10.03 -27.87 6.37
CA ALA A 96 9.87 -28.76 5.22
C ALA A 96 10.91 -28.51 4.12
N ASP A 97 11.09 -27.25 3.71
CA ASP A 97 12.07 -26.83 2.70
C ASP A 97 12.51 -25.36 2.93
N PRO A 98 13.62 -25.13 3.66
CA PRO A 98 14.08 -23.79 3.95
C PRO A 98 14.59 -23.06 2.70
N THR A 99 15.18 -23.78 1.74
CA THR A 99 15.78 -23.19 0.54
C THR A 99 14.70 -22.61 -0.37
N ASP A 100 13.66 -23.40 -0.65
CA ASP A 100 12.53 -22.95 -1.47
C ASP A 100 11.74 -21.84 -0.79
N THR A 101 11.54 -21.94 0.52
CA THR A 101 10.85 -20.90 1.30
C THR A 101 11.60 -19.56 1.21
N ILE A 102 12.91 -19.55 1.40
CA ILE A 102 13.73 -18.33 1.31
C ILE A 102 13.73 -17.78 -0.12
N TYR A 103 13.89 -18.65 -1.12
CA TYR A 103 13.85 -18.26 -2.53
C TYR A 103 12.53 -17.60 -2.90
N SER A 104 11.41 -18.20 -2.48
CA SER A 104 10.05 -17.70 -2.76
C SER A 104 9.76 -16.37 -2.07
N LEU A 105 10.23 -16.17 -0.83
CA LEU A 105 9.98 -14.95 -0.07
C LEU A 105 10.89 -13.78 -0.49
N ILE A 106 12.15 -14.04 -0.81
CA ILE A 106 13.18 -13.01 -0.96
C ILE A 106 13.65 -12.89 -2.41
N THR A 107 13.98 -14.01 -3.05
CA THR A 107 14.77 -14.02 -4.29
C THR A 107 13.90 -13.93 -5.54
N HIS A 108 12.71 -14.54 -5.54
CA HIS A 108 11.83 -14.59 -6.72
C HIS A 108 11.44 -13.20 -7.24
N ARG A 109 11.14 -12.25 -6.35
CA ARG A 109 10.76 -10.89 -6.72
C ARG A 109 11.93 -10.11 -7.35
N ALA A 110 13.16 -10.36 -6.93
CA ALA A 110 14.34 -9.66 -7.43
C ALA A 110 14.54 -9.89 -8.94
N MET A 111 14.11 -11.04 -9.47
CA MET A 111 14.28 -11.40 -10.89
C MET A 111 13.24 -10.78 -11.84
N ARG A 112 12.20 -10.12 -11.33
CA ARG A 112 11.18 -9.52 -12.20
C ARG A 112 11.73 -8.31 -12.98
N PRO A 113 11.47 -8.21 -14.30
CA PRO A 113 11.87 -7.07 -15.10
C PRO A 113 11.03 -5.83 -14.79
N VAL A 114 11.53 -4.66 -15.18
CA VAL A 114 10.76 -3.41 -15.11
C VAL A 114 9.57 -3.51 -16.08
N GLY A 115 8.35 -3.23 -15.60
CA GLY A 115 7.12 -3.49 -16.35
C GLY A 115 5.89 -2.81 -15.78
N GLY A 116 4.80 -2.79 -16.56
CA GLY A 116 3.45 -2.29 -16.23
C GLY A 116 3.44 -0.89 -15.62
N GLY A 117 3.27 0.17 -16.41
CA GLY A 117 3.11 1.55 -15.92
C GLY A 117 4.12 2.12 -14.91
N SER A 118 5.24 1.43 -14.69
CA SER A 118 6.26 1.80 -13.73
C SER A 118 7.05 3.03 -14.19
N LEU A 119 7.23 4.01 -13.31
CA LEU A 119 8.08 5.19 -13.58
C LEU A 119 9.53 4.79 -13.91
N TRP A 120 9.96 3.61 -13.44
CA TRP A 120 11.30 3.08 -13.71
C TRP A 120 11.56 2.71 -15.17
N GLN A 121 10.53 2.74 -16.04
CA GLN A 121 10.72 2.60 -17.49
C GLN A 121 11.72 3.62 -18.05
N LEU A 122 11.84 4.79 -17.41
CA LEU A 122 12.84 5.82 -17.74
C LEU A 122 14.30 5.34 -17.65
N LEU A 123 14.59 4.31 -16.84
CA LEU A 123 15.94 3.80 -16.63
C LEU A 123 16.26 2.56 -17.48
N VAL A 124 15.28 2.01 -18.20
CA VAL A 124 15.47 0.85 -19.07
C VAL A 124 16.43 1.22 -20.20
N GLY A 125 17.45 0.38 -20.42
CA GLY A 125 18.51 0.65 -21.40
C GLY A 125 19.60 1.61 -20.92
N THR A 126 19.53 2.11 -19.68
CA THR A 126 20.58 2.97 -19.09
C THR A 126 21.50 2.20 -18.13
N PRO A 127 22.70 2.72 -17.83
CA PRO A 127 23.57 2.16 -16.79
C PRO A 127 22.95 2.14 -15.39
N TYR A 128 21.85 2.85 -15.16
CA TYR A 128 21.18 2.96 -13.85
C TYR A 128 20.06 1.94 -13.63
N LEU A 129 19.80 1.05 -14.60
CA LEU A 129 18.77 0.02 -14.50
C LEU A 129 18.93 -0.92 -13.29
N TRP A 130 20.15 -1.06 -12.76
CA TRP A 130 20.41 -1.85 -11.55
C TRP A 130 19.65 -1.32 -10.32
N ILE A 131 19.30 -0.02 -10.29
CA ILE A 131 18.58 0.62 -9.18
C ILE A 131 17.20 -0.03 -9.00
N PRO A 132 16.27 0.07 -9.97
CA PRO A 132 14.97 -0.57 -9.82
C PRO A 132 15.06 -2.09 -9.76
N GLN A 133 16.11 -2.71 -10.31
CA GLN A 133 16.28 -4.17 -10.21
C GLN A 133 16.54 -4.65 -8.78
N ARG A 134 17.27 -3.86 -7.97
CA ARG A 134 17.76 -4.28 -6.65
C ARG A 134 17.09 -3.59 -5.46
N ILE A 135 16.72 -2.31 -5.60
CA ILE A 135 16.36 -1.47 -4.45
C ILE A 135 15.03 -0.72 -4.60
N ASP A 136 14.18 -1.07 -5.59
CA ASP A 136 12.86 -0.44 -5.78
C ASP A 136 12.00 -0.47 -4.50
N ILE A 137 12.00 -1.60 -3.79
CA ILE A 137 11.24 -1.76 -2.55
C ILE A 137 11.72 -0.81 -1.44
N VAL A 138 13.02 -0.48 -1.41
CA VAL A 138 13.55 0.48 -0.44
C VAL A 138 12.98 1.87 -0.70
N PHE A 139 12.82 2.26 -1.96
CA PHE A 139 12.15 3.51 -2.33
C PHE A 139 10.67 3.51 -1.94
N VAL A 140 9.95 2.42 -2.18
CA VAL A 140 8.53 2.26 -1.78
C VAL A 140 8.37 2.43 -0.26
N LEU A 141 9.16 1.68 0.52
CA LEU A 141 9.10 1.69 1.99
C LEU A 141 9.57 3.03 2.56
N GLY A 142 10.67 3.58 2.02
CA GLY A 142 11.23 4.86 2.42
C GLY A 142 10.27 6.02 2.18
N LEU A 143 9.63 6.08 1.00
CA LEU A 143 8.63 7.09 0.70
C LEU A 143 7.40 6.94 1.60
N ALA A 144 6.92 5.71 1.83
CA ALA A 144 5.79 5.47 2.73
C ALA A 144 6.09 5.93 4.18
N ALA A 145 7.31 5.65 4.68
CA ALA A 145 7.75 6.10 6.00
C ALA A 145 7.87 7.62 6.07
N LEU A 146 8.46 8.25 5.05
CA LEU A 146 8.60 9.70 4.95
C LEU A 146 7.25 10.42 4.93
N LEU A 147 6.33 9.98 4.06
CA LEU A 147 4.99 10.54 3.97
C LEU A 147 4.21 10.37 5.27
N SER A 148 4.33 9.20 5.91
CA SER A 148 3.75 8.94 7.24
C SER A 148 4.28 9.92 8.27
N LEU A 149 5.60 10.08 8.35
CA LEU A 149 6.24 10.99 9.29
C LEU A 149 5.78 12.43 9.09
N ILE A 150 5.79 12.92 7.84
CA ILE A 150 5.35 14.28 7.49
C ILE A 150 3.91 14.53 7.94
N VAL A 151 2.99 13.62 7.63
CA VAL A 151 1.57 13.77 7.98
C VAL A 151 1.37 13.69 9.50
N ILE A 152 1.98 12.72 10.18
CA ILE A 152 1.79 12.47 11.61
C ILE A 152 2.37 13.60 12.47
N ILE A 153 3.52 14.16 12.08
CA ILE A 153 4.11 15.32 12.75
C ILE A 153 3.20 16.54 12.60
N ALA A 154 2.65 16.78 11.41
CA ALA A 154 1.77 17.92 11.15
C ALA A 154 0.41 17.80 11.83
N ARG A 155 -0.14 16.58 11.96
CA ARG A 155 -1.46 16.30 12.54
C ARG A 155 -1.36 15.73 13.94
N ARG A 156 -1.20 16.59 14.94
CA ARG A 156 -1.08 16.18 16.36
C ARG A 156 -2.32 15.47 16.91
N ASP A 157 -3.48 15.74 16.34
CA ASP A 157 -4.77 15.13 16.65
C ASP A 157 -4.96 13.71 16.10
N LEU A 158 -4.08 13.27 15.20
CA LEU A 158 -4.20 11.94 14.57
C LEU A 158 -3.97 10.83 15.60
N GLN A 159 -4.97 9.96 15.73
CA GLN A 159 -4.98 8.79 16.60
C GLN A 159 -5.30 7.52 15.78
N PRO A 160 -5.01 6.32 16.32
CA PRO A 160 -5.34 5.07 15.63
C PRO A 160 -6.82 4.88 15.29
N SER A 161 -7.71 5.52 16.06
CA SER A 161 -9.16 5.51 15.84
C SER A 161 -9.62 6.59 14.85
N SER A 162 -8.75 7.51 14.44
CA SER A 162 -9.10 8.62 13.56
C SER A 162 -9.43 8.11 12.16
N ARG A 163 -10.49 8.68 11.56
CA ARG A 163 -10.90 8.37 10.18
C ARG A 163 -9.82 8.73 9.16
N ASP A 164 -9.06 9.79 9.43
CA ASP A 164 -7.95 10.24 8.59
C ASP A 164 -6.78 9.25 8.53
N LEU A 165 -6.75 8.25 9.41
CA LEU A 165 -5.80 7.15 9.31
C LEU A 165 -5.99 6.35 8.01
N TYR A 166 -7.23 6.14 7.58
CA TYR A 166 -7.50 5.47 6.30
C TYR A 166 -7.01 6.31 5.10
N GLY A 167 -7.06 7.63 5.20
CA GLY A 167 -6.46 8.53 4.20
C GLY A 167 -4.95 8.39 4.16
N LEU A 168 -4.30 8.28 5.33
CA LEU A 168 -2.86 8.02 5.41
C LEU A 168 -2.49 6.64 4.87
N LEU A 169 -3.29 5.60 5.16
CA LEU A 169 -3.10 4.26 4.60
C LEU A 169 -3.21 4.27 3.08
N ALA A 170 -4.20 4.97 2.52
CA ALA A 170 -4.34 5.14 1.07
C ALA A 170 -3.14 5.88 0.46
N LEU A 171 -2.68 6.97 1.11
CA LEU A 171 -1.49 7.71 0.70
C LEU A 171 -0.25 6.79 0.65
N THR A 172 -0.02 5.99 1.69
CA THR A 172 1.12 5.06 1.71
C THR A 172 0.94 3.91 0.73
N ALA A 173 -0.29 3.43 0.49
CA ALA A 173 -0.54 2.36 -0.48
C ALA A 173 -0.21 2.81 -1.92
N LEU A 174 -0.38 4.09 -2.25
CA LEU A 174 -0.03 4.65 -3.55
C LEU A 174 1.48 4.71 -3.83
N THR A 175 2.35 4.54 -2.81
CA THR A 175 3.80 4.49 -3.06
C THR A 175 4.20 3.22 -3.81
N LEU A 176 3.43 2.14 -3.66
CA LEU A 176 3.68 0.89 -4.37
C LEU A 176 3.47 1.02 -5.89
N PRO A 177 2.28 1.41 -6.41
CA PRO A 177 2.13 1.60 -7.84
C PRO A 177 2.98 2.74 -8.42
N LEU A 178 3.46 3.69 -7.60
CA LEU A 178 4.38 4.72 -8.07
C LEU A 178 5.82 4.20 -8.27
N LEU A 179 6.32 3.39 -7.33
CA LEU A 179 7.75 3.06 -7.21
C LEU A 179 8.07 1.57 -7.29
N ALA A 180 7.09 0.68 -7.46
CA ALA A 180 7.39 -0.72 -7.75
C ALA A 180 7.96 -0.86 -9.16
N LYS A 181 9.00 -1.68 -9.33
CA LYS A 181 9.59 -1.90 -10.66
C LYS A 181 8.63 -2.56 -11.66
N SER A 182 7.74 -3.42 -11.17
CA SER A 182 6.70 -4.09 -11.97
C SER A 182 5.34 -3.80 -11.33
N VAL A 183 4.55 -2.89 -11.91
CA VAL A 183 3.21 -2.60 -11.40
C VAL A 183 2.22 -3.52 -12.08
N TRP A 184 1.33 -4.11 -11.28
CA TRP A 184 0.21 -4.90 -11.76
C TRP A 184 -1.10 -4.18 -11.46
N PRO A 185 -2.16 -4.36 -12.27
CA PRO A 185 -3.44 -3.67 -12.08
C PRO A 185 -4.01 -3.82 -10.66
N TYR A 186 -3.83 -5.00 -10.07
CA TYR A 186 -4.31 -5.29 -8.72
C TYR A 186 -3.49 -4.63 -7.57
N TYR A 187 -2.38 -3.94 -7.86
CA TYR A 187 -1.64 -3.17 -6.84
C TYR A 187 -2.38 -1.92 -6.38
N PHE A 188 -3.34 -1.45 -7.16
CA PHE A 188 -4.16 -0.28 -6.81
C PHE A 188 -5.29 -0.60 -5.82
N LEU A 189 -5.56 -1.89 -5.53
CA LEU A 189 -6.67 -2.31 -4.68
C LEU A 189 -6.58 -1.71 -3.26
N ASP A 190 -5.41 -1.76 -2.63
CA ASP A 190 -5.23 -1.29 -1.26
C ASP A 190 -5.50 0.21 -1.17
N ALA A 191 -4.95 0.99 -2.11
CA ALA A 191 -5.19 2.42 -2.23
C ALA A 191 -6.68 2.73 -2.50
N TYR A 192 -7.31 1.97 -3.40
CA TYR A 192 -8.73 2.10 -3.69
C TYR A 192 -9.57 1.89 -2.42
N VAL A 193 -9.31 0.80 -1.68
CA VAL A 193 -10.13 0.43 -0.53
C VAL A 193 -9.95 1.42 0.61
N PHE A 194 -8.72 1.74 0.99
CA PHE A 194 -8.46 2.70 2.06
C PHE A 194 -8.98 4.09 1.68
N GLY A 195 -8.81 4.50 0.43
CA GLY A 195 -9.33 5.76 -0.10
C GLY A 195 -10.86 5.82 -0.08
N ALA A 196 -11.53 4.75 -0.47
CA ALA A 196 -12.99 4.65 -0.44
C ALA A 196 -13.53 4.65 1.00
N VAL A 197 -12.90 3.93 1.93
CA VAL A 197 -13.27 3.97 3.37
C VAL A 197 -13.09 5.39 3.92
N TRP A 198 -11.97 6.03 3.60
CA TRP A 198 -11.70 7.41 4.03
C TRP A 198 -12.69 8.41 3.44
N TRP A 199 -13.04 8.27 2.16
CA TRP A 199 -14.02 9.12 1.47
C TRP A 199 -15.42 8.98 2.06
N LEU A 200 -15.91 7.75 2.22
CA LEU A 200 -17.25 7.47 2.75
C LEU A 200 -17.36 7.82 4.24
N GLY A 201 -16.26 7.77 4.99
CA GLY A 201 -16.21 8.17 6.40
C GLY A 201 -16.29 9.69 6.65
N GLN A 202 -16.29 10.53 5.61
CA GLN A 202 -16.41 11.98 5.75
C GLN A 202 -17.88 12.35 6.08
N ALA A 203 -18.11 12.84 7.30
CA ALA A 203 -19.45 13.08 7.84
C ALA A 203 -20.16 14.32 7.29
N GLU A 204 -19.43 15.33 6.78
CA GLU A 204 -20.06 16.58 6.35
C GLU A 204 -20.53 16.52 4.88
N PRO A 205 -21.84 16.59 4.61
CA PRO A 205 -22.39 16.55 3.24
C PRO A 205 -21.99 17.79 2.41
N LEU A 206 -21.77 18.93 3.07
CA LEU A 206 -21.54 20.23 2.45
C LEU A 206 -20.07 20.52 2.13
N ALA A 207 -19.14 19.68 2.59
CA ALA A 207 -17.70 19.84 2.32
C ALA A 207 -17.31 19.29 0.93
N LEU A 208 -18.01 19.73 -0.12
CA LEU A 208 -17.89 19.23 -1.50
C LEU A 208 -16.42 19.21 -1.97
N ARG A 209 -15.71 20.32 -1.76
CA ARG A 209 -14.28 20.45 -2.13
C ARG A 209 -13.37 19.44 -1.40
N ARG A 210 -13.68 19.12 -0.13
CA ARG A 210 -12.92 18.12 0.65
C ARG A 210 -13.24 16.71 0.14
N ARG A 211 -14.49 16.43 -0.19
CA ARG A 211 -14.90 15.14 -0.78
C ARG A 211 -14.29 14.91 -2.16
N LEU A 212 -14.11 15.94 -2.98
CA LEU A 212 -13.49 15.83 -4.32
C LEU A 212 -12.04 15.31 -4.25
N VAL A 213 -11.24 15.76 -3.28
CA VAL A 213 -9.87 15.24 -3.12
C VAL A 213 -9.87 13.79 -2.59
N ALA A 214 -10.88 13.39 -1.80
CA ALA A 214 -10.96 12.03 -1.27
C ALA A 214 -11.40 11.05 -2.35
N VAL A 215 -12.39 11.43 -3.18
CA VAL A 215 -12.89 10.60 -4.28
C VAL A 215 -11.85 10.43 -5.39
N ALA A 216 -10.90 11.37 -5.50
CA ALA A 216 -9.79 11.24 -6.44
C ALA A 216 -8.93 9.99 -6.18
N ILE A 217 -8.82 9.50 -4.94
CA ILE A 217 -8.06 8.27 -4.65
C ILE A 217 -8.69 7.04 -5.31
N PRO A 218 -9.94 6.64 -5.00
CA PRO A 218 -10.54 5.47 -5.63
C PRO A 218 -10.70 5.67 -7.14
N LEU A 219 -10.90 6.90 -7.63
CA LEU A 219 -10.94 7.17 -9.05
C LEU A 219 -9.58 6.92 -9.74
N VAL A 220 -8.49 7.48 -9.21
CA VAL A 220 -7.14 7.27 -9.76
C VAL A 220 -6.70 5.82 -9.62
N ALA A 221 -7.05 5.16 -8.51
CA ALA A 221 -6.77 3.73 -8.36
C ALA A 221 -7.52 2.88 -9.40
N PHE A 222 -8.78 3.23 -9.70
CA PHE A 222 -9.54 2.56 -10.76
C PHE A 222 -8.98 2.83 -12.15
N LEU A 223 -8.71 4.10 -12.50
CA LEU A 223 -8.11 4.47 -13.78
C LEU A 223 -6.72 3.84 -13.94
N GLY A 224 -5.93 3.81 -12.87
CA GLY A 224 -4.63 3.15 -12.82
C GLY A 224 -4.72 1.66 -13.11
N THR A 225 -5.72 0.99 -12.53
CA THR A 225 -6.01 -0.42 -12.81
C THR A 225 -6.30 -0.63 -14.30
N LEU A 226 -7.18 0.19 -14.90
CA LEU A 226 -7.55 0.05 -16.31
C LEU A 226 -6.39 0.34 -17.27
N LEU A 227 -5.60 1.38 -17.01
CA LEU A 227 -4.46 1.75 -17.85
C LEU A 227 -3.40 0.64 -17.83
N THR A 228 -3.02 0.17 -16.64
CA THR A 228 -2.05 -0.92 -16.53
C THR A 228 -2.57 -2.23 -17.13
N GLU A 229 -3.87 -2.52 -17.05
CA GLU A 229 -4.48 -3.70 -17.69
C GLU A 229 -4.39 -3.62 -19.21
N TYR A 230 -4.72 -2.45 -19.79
CA TYR A 230 -4.67 -2.21 -21.23
C TYR A 230 -3.25 -2.40 -21.80
N GLU A 231 -2.22 -2.09 -21.01
CA GLU A 231 -0.83 -2.02 -21.51
C GLU A 231 0.01 -3.26 -21.22
N MET A 232 -0.43 -4.15 -20.34
CA MET A 232 0.24 -5.44 -20.10
C MET A 232 0.50 -6.27 -21.37
N PRO A 233 -0.42 -6.34 -22.36
CA PRO A 233 -0.18 -7.05 -23.62
C PRO A 233 0.81 -6.33 -24.56
N SER A 234 1.07 -5.03 -24.34
CA SER A 234 1.87 -4.22 -25.26
C SER A 234 3.36 -4.55 -25.14
N SER A 235 3.98 -4.93 -26.26
CA SER A 235 5.44 -5.12 -26.37
C SER A 235 6.18 -3.86 -26.83
N ALA A 236 5.46 -2.80 -27.20
CA ALA A 236 6.05 -1.58 -27.75
C ALA A 236 6.71 -0.72 -26.65
N VAL A 237 8.03 -0.52 -26.77
CA VAL A 237 8.85 0.25 -25.82
C VAL A 237 8.32 1.67 -25.59
N HIS A 238 7.90 2.35 -26.66
CA HIS A 238 7.40 3.72 -26.59
C HIS A 238 6.10 3.85 -25.78
N VAL A 239 5.22 2.85 -25.89
CA VAL A 239 3.94 2.81 -25.15
C VAL A 239 4.21 2.67 -23.65
N ARG A 240 5.08 1.72 -23.28
CA ARG A 240 5.48 1.48 -21.87
C ARG A 240 6.16 2.70 -21.23
N LEU A 241 6.99 3.42 -22.00
CA LEU A 241 7.67 4.62 -21.51
C LEU A 241 6.66 5.75 -21.25
N LEU A 242 5.77 6.02 -22.20
CA LEU A 242 4.76 7.06 -22.08
C LEU A 242 3.85 6.80 -20.88
N GLU A 243 3.34 5.57 -20.73
CA GLU A 243 2.54 5.16 -19.57
C GLU A 243 3.30 5.39 -18.26
N GLY A 244 4.52 4.86 -18.15
CA GLY A 244 5.31 4.95 -16.94
C GLY A 244 5.50 6.40 -16.47
N VAL A 245 5.75 7.30 -17.42
CA VAL A 245 5.88 8.74 -17.15
C VAL A 245 4.53 9.35 -16.78
N THR A 246 3.47 9.10 -17.55
CA THR A 246 2.14 9.67 -17.32
C THR A 246 1.57 9.20 -15.98
N MET A 247 1.60 7.89 -15.71
CA MET A 247 1.14 7.31 -14.44
C MET A 247 1.97 7.83 -13.27
N GLY A 248 3.30 7.86 -13.43
CA GLY A 248 4.20 8.39 -12.40
C GLY A 248 3.91 9.86 -12.08
N ALA A 249 3.63 10.69 -13.08
CA ALA A 249 3.26 12.10 -12.90
C ALA A 249 1.90 12.24 -12.18
N ILE A 250 0.89 11.49 -12.60
CA ILE A 250 -0.46 11.49 -11.99
C ILE A 250 -0.38 11.07 -10.52
N LEU A 251 0.30 9.95 -10.23
CA LEU A 251 0.47 9.43 -8.88
C LEU A 251 1.28 10.38 -7.99
N SER A 252 2.33 11.00 -8.52
CA SER A 252 3.12 12.00 -7.79
C SER A 252 2.28 13.22 -7.42
N ALA A 253 1.53 13.78 -8.39
CA ALA A 253 0.65 14.92 -8.15
C ALA A 253 -0.43 14.58 -7.11
N LEU A 254 -1.02 13.38 -7.20
CA LEU A 254 -2.01 12.90 -6.24
C LEU A 254 -1.42 12.73 -4.84
N LEU A 255 -0.25 12.10 -4.70
CA LEU A 255 0.44 11.94 -3.41
C LEU A 255 0.69 13.30 -2.75
N VAL A 256 1.19 14.28 -3.51
CA VAL A 256 1.43 15.64 -3.01
C VAL A 256 0.12 16.30 -2.56
N ALA A 257 -0.92 16.26 -3.39
CA ALA A 257 -2.22 16.84 -3.06
C ALA A 257 -2.83 16.21 -1.80
N LEU A 258 -2.71 14.89 -1.66
CA LEU A 258 -3.20 14.14 -0.50
C LEU A 258 -2.39 14.42 0.76
N ALA A 259 -1.06 14.44 0.67
CA ALA A 259 -0.20 14.79 1.79
C ALA A 259 -0.51 16.22 2.29
N ILE A 260 -0.65 17.19 1.37
CA ILE A 260 -1.06 18.57 1.73
C ILE A 260 -2.41 18.57 2.43
N ARG A 261 -3.39 17.82 1.90
CA ARG A 261 -4.72 17.77 2.50
C ARG A 261 -4.71 17.14 3.88
N LEU A 262 -4.05 15.98 4.03
CA LEU A 262 -4.00 15.27 5.30
C LEU A 262 -3.31 16.10 6.39
N ARG A 263 -2.31 16.92 6.03
CA ARG A 263 -1.63 17.82 6.95
C ARG A 263 -2.51 18.95 7.51
N ARG A 264 -3.60 19.31 6.84
CA ARG A 264 -4.49 20.39 7.31
C ARG A 264 -5.39 19.84 8.43
N SER A 265 -5.36 20.50 9.59
CA SER A 265 -6.24 20.17 10.72
C SER A 265 -7.71 20.38 10.32
N GLN A 266 -8.59 19.45 10.71
CA GLN A 266 -10.04 19.58 10.54
C GLN A 266 -10.65 20.39 11.69
N ALA A 267 -10.11 21.59 11.94
CA ALA A 267 -10.79 22.59 12.76
C ALA A 267 -11.95 23.21 11.95
#